data_AF-A0A0C6EJ06-F1
#
_entry.id   AF-A0A0C6EJ06-F1
#
_cell.length_a   1.000
_cell.length_b   1.000
_cell.length_c   1.000
_cell.angle_alpha   90.00
_cell.angle_beta   90.00
_cell.angle_gamma   90.00
#
_symmetry.space_group_name_H-M   'P 1'
#
loop_
_entity.id
_entity.type
_entity.pdbx_description
1 polymer ?
#
loop_
_entity_poly.entity_id
_entity_poly.type
_entity_poly.pdbx_seq_one_letter_code
_entity_poly.pdbx_strand_id
1 'polypeptide(L)'
;MEDELIQRIKRIYAAIELSEETDMRQLIAKPIINEKRVGFYQDWQGDLNDEQIINLAISIIDNIANLKDHLKKWTINHGIDKTIVDIFFEKSEPLKIIKDLSNNDKHGYPPRKSGHSKRTPVLRNIHRIMQLKTAPIKGSFVSMTFDKNGCPIVRGSGTGKVILTGEIVDSNNKIIGDFNDIASKAISDWELLLAEIGIKY
;
A
#
# COMPACT_ATOMS: atom_id res chain seq x y z
N MET A 1 3.48 23.47 -18.43
CA MET A 1 4.30 22.28 -18.16
C MET A 1 3.94 21.88 -16.74
N GLU A 2 3.31 20.72 -16.55
CA GLU A 2 2.85 20.30 -15.22
C GLU A 2 4.05 20.05 -14.31
N ASP A 3 3.95 20.46 -13.05
CA ASP A 3 5.03 20.31 -12.06
C ASP A 3 5.43 18.83 -11.93
N GLU A 4 6.72 18.52 -12.04
CA GLU A 4 7.26 17.16 -11.91
C GLU A 4 6.78 16.49 -10.62
N LEU A 5 6.64 17.26 -9.53
CA LEU A 5 6.17 16.76 -8.25
C LEU A 5 4.72 16.28 -8.32
N ILE A 6 3.83 17.02 -8.99
CA ILE A 6 2.42 16.64 -9.17
C ILE A 6 2.33 15.34 -9.96
N GLN A 7 3.15 15.18 -11.00
CA GLN A 7 3.19 13.92 -11.77
C GLN A 7 3.66 12.74 -10.91
N ARG A 8 4.59 12.95 -9.97
CA ARG A 8 5.04 11.90 -9.04
C ARG A 8 3.96 11.51 -8.05
N ILE A 9 3.24 12.49 -7.51
CA ILE A 9 2.09 12.25 -6.64
C ILE A 9 1.02 11.44 -7.39
N LYS A 10 0.69 11.81 -8.63
CA LYS A 10 -0.23 11.03 -9.48
C LYS A 10 0.24 9.59 -9.72
N ARG A 11 1.55 9.36 -9.88
CA ARG A 11 2.11 8.00 -10.01
C ARG A 11 1.97 7.18 -8.74
N ILE A 12 2.10 7.79 -7.57
CA ILE A 12 1.86 7.11 -6.28
C ILE A 12 0.41 6.64 -6.22
N TYR A 13 -0.55 7.53 -6.48
CA TYR A 13 -1.97 7.15 -6.48
C TYR A 13 -2.29 6.09 -7.52
N ALA A 14 -1.78 6.22 -8.74
CA ALA A 14 -1.96 5.19 -9.76
C ALA A 14 -1.39 3.83 -9.33
N ALA A 15 -0.23 3.79 -8.66
CA ALA A 15 0.34 2.54 -8.16
C ALA A 15 -0.50 1.90 -7.06
N ILE A 16 -1.10 2.71 -6.17
CA ILE A 16 -2.03 2.25 -5.14
C ILE A 16 -3.31 1.73 -5.79
N GLU A 17 -3.92 2.51 -6.69
CA GLU A 17 -5.14 2.11 -7.40
C GLU A 17 -4.96 0.80 -8.15
N LEU A 18 -3.82 0.59 -8.82
CA LEU A 18 -3.49 -0.68 -9.48
C LEU A 18 -3.33 -1.86 -8.52
N SER A 19 -3.03 -1.60 -7.25
CA SER A 19 -2.90 -2.63 -6.21
C SER A 19 -4.23 -2.97 -5.54
N GLU A 20 -5.28 -2.19 -5.81
CA GLU A 20 -6.61 -2.37 -5.29
C GLU A 20 -7.57 -2.87 -6.38
N GLU A 21 -8.50 -3.77 -6.03
CA GLU A 21 -9.65 -4.08 -6.90
C GLU A 21 -10.92 -3.71 -6.16
N THR A 22 -11.71 -2.83 -6.78
CA THR A 22 -12.99 -2.35 -6.24
C THR A 22 -14.17 -2.93 -7.01
N ASP A 23 -13.96 -3.32 -8.26
CA ASP A 23 -14.93 -4.06 -9.06
C ASP A 23 -14.76 -5.56 -8.84
N MET A 24 -15.39 -6.02 -7.77
CA MET A 24 -15.36 -7.43 -7.36
C MET A 24 -15.92 -8.40 -8.41
N ARG A 25 -16.65 -7.91 -9.42
CA ARG A 25 -17.20 -8.73 -10.51
C ARG A 25 -16.13 -9.31 -11.41
N GLN A 26 -14.92 -8.72 -11.39
CA GLN A 26 -13.78 -9.21 -12.15
C GLN A 26 -13.11 -10.42 -11.49
N LEU A 27 -13.39 -10.66 -10.20
CA LEU A 27 -12.78 -11.74 -9.41
C LEU A 27 -13.78 -12.86 -9.17
N ILE A 28 -14.20 -13.53 -10.25
CA ILE A 28 -15.18 -14.62 -10.21
C ILE A 28 -14.60 -15.83 -9.46
N ALA A 29 -15.34 -16.34 -8.47
CA ALA A 29 -14.95 -17.54 -7.73
C ALA A 29 -15.00 -18.79 -8.61
N LYS A 30 -14.06 -19.71 -8.40
CA LYS A 30 -14.05 -21.01 -9.06
C LYS A 30 -15.07 -21.94 -8.40
N PRO A 31 -16.06 -22.49 -9.14
CA PRO A 31 -17.05 -23.38 -8.55
C PRO A 31 -16.41 -24.73 -8.20
N ILE A 32 -16.71 -25.23 -7.00
CA ILE A 32 -16.43 -26.60 -6.57
C ILE A 32 -17.76 -27.35 -6.54
N ILE A 33 -18.01 -28.14 -7.58
CA ILE A 33 -19.26 -28.88 -7.74
C ILE A 33 -18.99 -30.36 -7.49
N ASN A 34 -19.76 -30.97 -6.58
CA ASN A 34 -19.89 -32.42 -6.49
C ASN A 34 -21.37 -32.82 -6.44
N GLU A 35 -21.66 -34.12 -6.49
CA GLU A 35 -23.04 -34.64 -6.55
C GLU A 35 -23.97 -34.15 -5.43
N LYS A 36 -23.43 -33.62 -4.32
CA LYS A 36 -24.20 -33.23 -3.13
C LYS A 36 -24.07 -31.76 -2.75
N ARG A 37 -23.11 -31.01 -3.32
CA ARG A 37 -22.76 -29.65 -2.89
C ARG A 37 -22.25 -28.81 -4.04
N VAL A 38 -22.64 -27.54 -4.02
CA VAL A 38 -21.99 -26.46 -4.76
C VAL A 38 -21.28 -25.59 -3.74
N GLY A 39 -19.96 -25.49 -3.86
CA GLY A 39 -19.13 -24.55 -3.12
C GLY A 39 -18.40 -23.61 -4.08
N PHE A 40 -17.74 -22.60 -3.53
CA PHE A 40 -16.92 -21.67 -4.30
C PHE A 40 -15.55 -21.55 -3.64
N TYR A 41 -14.50 -21.58 -4.45
CA TYR A 41 -13.16 -21.22 -4.06
C TYR A 41 -12.84 -19.84 -4.63
N GLN A 42 -12.62 -18.88 -3.75
CA GLN A 42 -12.28 -17.53 -4.14
C GLN A 42 -10.77 -17.32 -4.05
N ASP A 43 -10.20 -16.97 -5.18
CA ASP A 43 -8.83 -16.49 -5.28
C ASP A 43 -8.84 -14.96 -5.41
N TRP A 44 -8.12 -14.28 -4.54
CA TRP A 44 -8.02 -12.81 -4.55
C TRP A 44 -6.81 -12.30 -5.33
N GLN A 45 -5.93 -13.19 -5.78
CA GLN A 45 -4.81 -12.80 -6.66
C GLN A 45 -5.33 -12.30 -8.01
N GLY A 46 -6.44 -12.86 -8.50
CA GLY A 46 -6.98 -12.58 -9.84
C GLY A 46 -6.11 -13.26 -10.90
N ASP A 47 -5.78 -12.53 -11.97
CA ASP A 47 -4.89 -13.02 -13.04
C ASP A 47 -3.41 -12.73 -12.77
N LEU A 48 -3.07 -12.26 -11.57
CA LEU A 48 -1.70 -11.93 -11.19
C LEU A 48 -0.99 -13.15 -10.62
N ASN A 49 0.25 -13.38 -11.05
CA ASN A 49 1.16 -14.33 -10.40
C ASN A 49 1.92 -13.68 -9.24
N ASP A 50 2.65 -14.50 -8.48
CA ASP A 50 3.40 -14.06 -7.31
C ASP A 50 4.44 -12.99 -7.66
N GLU A 51 5.15 -13.10 -8.79
CA GLU A 51 6.13 -12.11 -9.22
C GLU A 51 5.48 -10.77 -9.56
N GLN A 52 4.31 -10.77 -10.19
CA GLN A 52 3.55 -9.56 -10.47
C GLN A 52 3.06 -8.89 -9.18
N ILE A 53 2.60 -9.68 -8.21
CA ILE A 53 2.20 -9.20 -6.87
C ILE A 53 3.39 -8.55 -6.15
N ILE A 54 4.56 -9.19 -6.17
CA ILE A 54 5.80 -8.65 -5.59
C ILE A 54 6.19 -7.35 -6.29
N ASN A 55 6.14 -7.30 -7.63
CA ASN A 55 6.47 -6.11 -8.40
C ASN A 55 5.54 -4.93 -8.09
N LEU A 56 4.25 -5.18 -7.84
CA LEU A 56 3.31 -4.15 -7.38
C LEU A 56 3.74 -3.58 -6.02
N ALA A 57 4.11 -4.44 -5.06
CA ALA A 57 4.60 -4.01 -3.75
C ALA A 57 5.87 -3.15 -3.88
N ILE A 58 6.86 -3.60 -4.66
CA ILE A 58 8.11 -2.87 -4.90
C ILE A 58 7.82 -1.52 -5.55
N SER A 59 6.93 -1.47 -6.54
CA SER A 59 6.52 -0.22 -7.20
C SER A 59 5.93 0.79 -6.20
N ILE A 60 5.04 0.37 -5.31
CA ILE A 60 4.48 1.24 -4.27
C ILE A 60 5.57 1.74 -3.33
N ILE A 61 6.42 0.83 -2.82
CA ILE A 61 7.52 1.15 -1.91
C ILE A 61 8.43 2.20 -2.54
N ASP A 62 8.83 2.02 -3.79
CA ASP A 62 9.74 2.92 -4.48
C ASP A 62 9.11 4.29 -4.78
N ASN A 63 7.85 4.32 -5.21
CA ASN A 63 7.17 5.58 -5.48
C ASN A 63 7.03 6.43 -4.20
N ILE A 64 6.69 5.81 -3.06
CA ILE A 64 6.62 6.50 -1.76
C ILE A 64 8.02 6.92 -1.27
N ALA A 65 9.00 6.02 -1.33
CA ALA A 65 10.36 6.27 -0.80
C ALA A 65 11.11 7.36 -1.58
N ASN A 66 10.90 7.44 -2.90
CA ASN A 66 11.59 8.42 -3.75
C ASN A 66 10.98 9.82 -3.63
N LEU A 67 9.76 9.98 -3.11
CA LEU A 67 9.11 11.28 -3.00
C LEU A 67 9.91 12.26 -2.12
N LYS A 68 10.62 11.77 -1.10
CA LYS A 68 11.52 12.57 -0.25
C LYS A 68 12.48 13.42 -1.07
N ASP A 69 13.21 12.81 -2.00
CA ASP A 69 14.26 13.49 -2.75
C ASP A 69 13.66 14.49 -3.75
N HIS A 70 12.49 14.19 -4.30
CA HIS A 70 11.74 15.11 -5.16
C HIS A 70 11.20 16.31 -4.37
N LEU A 71 10.67 16.11 -3.16
CA LEU A 71 10.22 17.19 -2.28
C LEU A 71 11.38 18.11 -1.88
N LYS A 72 12.56 17.55 -1.61
CA LYS A 72 13.77 18.36 -1.32
C LYS A 72 14.18 19.22 -2.51
N LYS A 73 14.13 18.68 -3.73
CA LYS A 73 14.40 19.47 -4.94
C LYS A 73 13.35 20.55 -5.15
N TRP A 74 12.08 20.21 -4.97
CA TRP A 74 10.98 21.15 -5.12
C TRP A 74 11.07 22.31 -4.14
N THR A 75 11.32 22.04 -2.86
CA THR A 75 11.48 23.07 -1.81
C THR A 75 12.63 24.05 -2.14
N ILE A 76 13.79 23.54 -2.57
CA ILE A 76 14.92 24.38 -3.02
C ILE A 76 14.48 25.31 -4.17
N ASN A 77 13.78 24.78 -5.16
CA ASN A 77 13.33 25.55 -6.32
C ASN A 77 12.28 26.62 -5.98
N HIS A 78 11.62 26.52 -4.81
CA HIS A 78 10.59 27.44 -4.34
C HIS A 78 11.05 28.30 -3.15
N GLY A 79 12.36 28.32 -2.84
CA GLY A 79 12.91 29.14 -1.76
C GLY A 79 12.51 28.67 -0.34
N ILE A 80 12.03 27.44 -0.21
CA ILE A 80 11.68 26.81 1.07
C ILE A 80 12.90 26.03 1.57
N ASP A 81 13.15 26.08 2.89
CA ASP A 81 14.24 25.32 3.49
C ASP A 81 13.98 23.81 3.35
N LYS A 82 14.83 23.13 2.57
CA LYS A 82 14.78 21.67 2.36
C LYS A 82 14.89 20.86 3.66
N THR A 83 15.41 21.45 4.75
CA THR A 83 15.54 20.76 6.04
C THR A 83 14.18 20.36 6.61
N ILE A 84 13.10 21.05 6.23
CA ILE A 84 11.74 20.70 6.65
C ILE A 84 11.37 19.27 6.25
N VAL A 85 11.79 18.84 5.06
CA VAL A 85 11.52 17.48 4.54
C VAL A 85 12.30 16.44 5.35
N ASP A 86 13.55 16.73 5.70
CA ASP A 86 14.37 15.83 6.52
C ASP A 86 13.83 15.73 7.95
N ILE A 87 13.47 16.87 8.57
CA ILE A 87 12.88 16.91 9.92
C ILE A 87 11.57 16.13 9.95
N PHE A 88 10.72 16.30 8.95
CA PHE A 88 9.46 15.59 8.85
C PHE A 88 9.68 14.08 8.68
N PHE A 89 10.56 13.68 7.76
CA PHE A 89 10.93 12.29 7.54
C PHE A 89 11.46 11.60 8.80
N GLU A 90 12.33 12.25 9.57
CA GLU A 90 12.89 11.65 10.80
C GLU A 90 11.84 11.38 11.88
N LYS A 91 10.74 12.15 11.89
CA LYS A 91 9.61 11.98 12.82
C LYS A 91 8.62 10.89 12.38
N SER A 92 8.58 10.55 11.09
CA SER A 92 7.66 9.54 10.55
C SER A 92 8.29 8.15 10.53
N GLU A 93 7.82 7.29 11.44
CA GLU A 93 8.21 5.87 11.43
C GLU A 93 7.78 5.13 10.15
N PRO A 94 6.54 5.29 9.62
CA PRO A 94 6.13 4.66 8.36
C PRO A 94 7.04 5.02 7.19
N LEU A 95 7.42 6.30 7.03
CA LEU A 95 8.32 6.75 5.96
C LEU A 95 9.71 6.12 6.08
N LYS A 96 10.26 6.03 7.30
CA LYS A 96 11.55 5.37 7.53
C LYS A 96 11.50 3.88 7.21
N ILE A 97 10.41 3.18 7.55
CA ILE A 97 10.22 1.77 7.22
C ILE A 97 10.17 1.58 5.70
N ILE A 98 9.35 2.36 4.98
CA ILE A 98 9.25 2.28 3.53
C ILE A 98 10.59 2.61 2.85
N LYS A 99 11.33 3.60 3.36
CA LYS A 99 12.67 3.92 2.84
C LYS A 99 13.65 2.78 3.05
N ASP A 100 13.62 2.11 4.19
CA ASP A 100 14.48 0.96 4.45
C ASP A 100 14.13 -0.22 3.55
N LEU A 101 12.84 -0.51 3.32
CA LEU A 101 12.42 -1.54 2.38
C LEU A 101 12.93 -1.25 0.96
N SER A 102 12.78 -0.01 0.48
CA SER A 102 13.30 0.43 -0.81
C SER A 102 14.83 0.30 -0.91
N ASN A 103 15.56 0.66 0.15
CA ASN A 103 17.02 0.54 0.19
C ASN A 103 17.48 -0.92 0.20
N ASN A 104 16.77 -1.81 0.90
CA ASN A 104 17.09 -3.24 0.97
C ASN A 104 16.97 -3.91 -0.40
N ASP A 105 15.96 -3.52 -1.19
CA ASP A 105 15.79 -3.99 -2.57
C ASP A 105 16.92 -3.49 -3.48
N LYS A 106 17.25 -2.20 -3.41
CA LYS A 106 18.26 -1.55 -4.27
C LYS A 106 19.71 -1.90 -3.96
N HIS A 107 20.03 -2.06 -2.68
CA HIS A 107 21.41 -2.17 -2.20
C HIS A 107 21.72 -3.50 -1.52
N GLY A 108 20.74 -4.39 -1.45
CA GLY A 108 20.83 -5.66 -0.76
C GLY A 108 20.56 -5.55 0.74
N TYR A 109 20.20 -6.69 1.32
CA TYR A 109 19.94 -6.86 2.75
C TYR A 109 21.08 -7.65 3.42
N PRO A 110 21.43 -7.37 4.70
CA PRO A 110 20.91 -6.31 5.56
C PRO A 110 21.52 -4.93 5.26
N PRO A 111 20.82 -3.83 5.60
CA PRO A 111 21.31 -2.48 5.38
C PRO A 111 22.50 -2.16 6.29
N ARG A 112 23.40 -1.29 5.80
CA ARG A 112 24.49 -0.75 6.62
C ARG A 112 23.89 0.09 7.76
N LYS A 113 24.32 -0.17 9.01
CA LYS A 113 23.88 0.56 10.22
C LYS A 113 22.37 0.46 10.55
N SER A 114 21.72 -0.66 10.23
CA SER A 114 20.31 -0.95 10.58
C SER A 114 19.23 -0.07 9.92
N GLY A 115 19.60 0.73 8.91
CA GLY A 115 18.67 1.59 8.18
C GLY A 115 18.18 2.81 8.98
N HIS A 116 17.27 3.58 8.38
CA HIS A 116 16.66 4.78 8.94
C HIS A 116 15.73 4.47 10.12
N SER A 117 14.95 3.39 10.03
CA SER A 117 14.03 2.96 11.09
C SER A 117 14.75 2.33 12.28
N LYS A 118 16.02 1.92 12.10
CA LYS A 118 16.80 1.09 13.05
C LYS A 118 16.18 -0.29 13.31
N ARG A 119 15.22 -0.73 12.50
CA ARG A 119 14.53 -2.02 12.64
C ARG A 119 14.94 -3.06 11.61
N THR A 120 15.66 -2.64 10.56
CA THR A 120 16.06 -3.53 9.46
C THR A 120 14.86 -4.30 8.89
N PRO A 121 13.80 -3.61 8.42
CA PRO A 121 12.54 -4.24 8.06
C PRO A 121 12.67 -5.13 6.82
N VAL A 122 11.91 -6.22 6.78
CA VAL A 122 11.74 -7.10 5.62
C VAL A 122 10.25 -7.29 5.37
N LEU A 123 9.83 -7.15 4.11
CA LEU A 123 8.49 -7.48 3.67
C LEU A 123 8.43 -8.97 3.29
N ARG A 124 7.45 -9.70 3.83
CA ARG A 124 7.24 -11.13 3.58
C ARG A 124 5.78 -11.43 3.33
N ASN A 125 5.53 -12.62 2.78
CA ASN A 125 4.17 -13.15 2.58
C ASN A 125 3.30 -12.14 1.83
N ILE A 126 3.79 -11.61 0.71
CA ILE A 126 3.07 -10.61 -0.08
C ILE A 126 1.96 -11.31 -0.84
N HIS A 127 0.72 -10.87 -0.65
CA HIS A 127 -0.45 -11.45 -1.31
C HIS A 127 -1.58 -10.44 -1.39
N ARG A 128 -2.66 -10.80 -2.09
CA ARG A 128 -3.88 -10.00 -2.18
C ARG A 128 -4.96 -10.62 -1.30
N ILE A 129 -5.70 -9.78 -0.58
CA ILE A 129 -6.82 -10.21 0.28
C ILE A 129 -8.05 -9.33 0.09
N MET A 130 -9.23 -9.88 0.38
CA MET A 130 -10.44 -9.10 0.58
C MET A 130 -10.37 -8.31 1.89
N GLN A 131 -10.38 -6.99 1.79
CA GLN A 131 -10.59 -6.08 2.90
C GLN A 131 -12.06 -5.66 2.96
N LEU A 132 -12.71 -5.96 4.09
CA LEU A 132 -14.04 -5.46 4.41
C LEU A 132 -13.93 -4.37 5.47
N LYS A 133 -14.46 -3.18 5.19
CA LYS A 133 -14.46 -2.04 6.11
C LYS A 133 -15.89 -1.56 6.36
N THR A 134 -16.27 -1.41 7.62
CA THR A 134 -17.54 -0.81 7.98
C THR A 134 -17.49 0.72 7.82
N ALA A 135 -18.65 1.36 7.66
CA ALA A 135 -18.75 2.81 7.73
C ALA A 135 -18.57 3.30 9.19
N PRO A 136 -18.06 4.52 9.41
CA PRO A 136 -17.84 5.10 10.74
C PRO A 136 -19.15 5.61 11.38
N ILE A 137 -20.21 4.80 11.33
CA ILE A 137 -21.52 5.09 11.92
C ILE A 137 -21.97 3.90 12.76
N LYS A 138 -22.61 4.16 13.90
CA LYS A 138 -23.09 3.11 14.81
C LYS A 138 -24.08 2.20 14.08
N GLY A 139 -23.90 0.88 14.21
CA GLY A 139 -24.75 -0.12 13.56
C GLY A 139 -24.39 -0.40 12.10
N SER A 140 -23.27 0.13 11.60
CA SER A 140 -22.75 -0.22 10.29
C SER A 140 -22.38 -1.69 10.20
N PHE A 141 -22.61 -2.28 9.03
CA PHE A 141 -22.15 -3.63 8.72
C PHE A 141 -21.65 -3.69 7.28
N VAL A 142 -20.81 -4.69 7.04
CA VAL A 142 -20.36 -5.09 5.72
C VAL A 142 -20.43 -6.61 5.66
N SER A 143 -20.99 -7.14 4.59
CA SER A 143 -20.98 -8.57 4.32
C SER A 143 -20.59 -8.84 2.89
N MET A 144 -19.97 -9.99 2.68
CA MET A 144 -19.64 -10.51 1.36
C MET A 144 -20.35 -11.85 1.19
N THR A 145 -21.00 -12.01 0.05
CA THR A 145 -21.67 -13.25 -0.37
C THR A 145 -21.26 -13.57 -1.81
N PHE A 146 -21.63 -14.75 -2.30
CA PHE A 146 -21.48 -15.09 -3.72
C PHE A 146 -22.86 -15.24 -4.34
N ASP A 147 -23.02 -14.81 -5.59
CA ASP A 147 -24.19 -15.17 -6.38
C ASP A 147 -24.10 -16.63 -6.87
N LYS A 148 -25.14 -17.08 -7.59
CA LYS A 148 -25.19 -18.44 -8.15
C LYS A 148 -24.06 -18.75 -9.15
N ASN A 149 -23.41 -17.72 -9.70
CA ASN A 149 -22.32 -17.83 -10.65
C ASN A 149 -20.95 -17.69 -9.97
N GLY A 150 -20.89 -17.52 -8.64
CA GLY A 150 -19.65 -17.29 -7.91
C GLY A 150 -19.15 -15.85 -7.97
N CYS A 151 -19.96 -14.90 -8.42
CA CYS A 151 -19.60 -13.48 -8.38
C CYS A 151 -19.67 -12.97 -6.94
N PRO A 152 -18.60 -12.37 -6.39
CA PRO A 152 -18.67 -11.74 -5.08
C PRO A 152 -19.65 -10.55 -5.10
N ILE A 153 -20.51 -10.50 -4.08
CA ILE A 153 -21.44 -9.40 -3.83
C ILE A 153 -21.17 -8.86 -2.44
N VAL A 154 -20.74 -7.60 -2.37
CA VAL A 154 -20.60 -6.85 -1.13
C VAL A 154 -21.93 -6.14 -0.81
N ARG A 155 -22.38 -6.23 0.44
CA ARG A 155 -23.61 -5.59 0.94
C ARG A 155 -23.35 -4.87 2.25
N GLY A 156 -24.30 -4.00 2.61
CA GLY A 156 -24.27 -3.21 3.85
C GLY A 156 -23.89 -1.76 3.58
N SER A 157 -23.55 -1.06 4.66
CA SER A 157 -23.16 0.36 4.61
C SER A 157 -21.64 0.54 4.49
N GLY A 158 -20.87 -0.53 4.51
CA GLY A 158 -19.41 -0.51 4.38
C GLY A 158 -18.91 -0.66 2.94
N THR A 159 -17.62 -0.94 2.82
CA THR A 159 -16.92 -1.17 1.56
C THR A 159 -16.20 -2.51 1.58
N GLY A 160 -16.08 -3.13 0.42
CA GLY A 160 -15.27 -4.32 0.19
C GLY A 160 -14.38 -4.07 -1.01
N LYS A 161 -13.09 -4.32 -0.86
CA LYS A 161 -12.11 -4.20 -1.93
C LYS A 161 -11.01 -5.24 -1.73
N VAL A 162 -10.38 -5.69 -2.80
CA VAL A 162 -9.14 -6.45 -2.69
C VAL A 162 -7.98 -5.49 -2.54
N ILE A 163 -7.08 -5.77 -1.62
CA ILE A 163 -5.87 -4.99 -1.38
C ILE A 163 -4.63 -5.86 -1.46
N LEU A 164 -3.50 -5.26 -1.80
CA LEU A 164 -2.18 -5.83 -1.59
C LEU A 164 -1.76 -5.69 -0.12
N THR A 165 -1.35 -6.79 0.50
CA THR A 165 -0.89 -6.87 1.89
C THR A 165 0.39 -7.72 2.00
N GLY A 166 1.04 -7.67 3.15
CA GLY A 166 2.17 -8.49 3.53
C GLY A 166 2.62 -8.15 4.95
N GLU A 167 3.41 -9.04 5.53
CA GLU A 167 3.97 -8.85 6.87
C GLU A 167 5.28 -8.07 6.77
N ILE A 168 5.38 -6.95 7.47
CA ILE A 168 6.65 -6.27 7.68
C ILE A 168 7.21 -6.73 9.03
N VAL A 169 8.38 -7.35 9.00
CA VAL A 169 9.06 -7.89 10.19
C VAL A 169 10.42 -7.23 10.40
N ASP A 170 10.91 -7.20 11.65
CA ASP A 170 12.27 -6.75 11.97
C ASP A 170 13.32 -7.86 11.77
N SER A 171 14.59 -7.55 12.05
CA SER A 171 15.69 -8.51 11.95
C SER A 171 15.55 -9.75 12.84
N ASN A 172 14.70 -9.69 13.87
CA ASN A 172 14.41 -10.80 14.79
C ASN A 172 13.11 -11.53 14.43
N ASN A 173 12.56 -11.31 13.23
CA ASN A 173 11.26 -11.82 12.78
C ASN A 173 10.06 -11.34 13.61
N LYS A 174 10.19 -10.25 14.38
CA LYS A 174 9.06 -9.66 15.08
C LYS A 174 8.23 -8.81 14.11
N ILE A 175 6.92 -9.02 14.09
CA ILE A 175 5.99 -8.24 13.28
C ILE A 175 6.05 -6.76 13.71
N ILE A 176 6.35 -5.89 12.74
CA ILE A 176 6.28 -4.43 12.84
C ILE A 176 4.87 -3.96 12.47
N GLY A 177 4.28 -4.54 11.41
CA GLY A 177 2.93 -4.23 10.97
C GLY A 177 2.59 -4.82 9.61
N ASP A 178 1.41 -4.45 9.11
CA ASP A 178 0.90 -4.80 7.79
C ASP A 178 1.39 -3.79 6.73
N PHE A 179 1.73 -4.29 5.54
CA PHE A 179 2.21 -3.48 4.43
C PHE A 179 1.21 -2.41 3.96
N ASN A 180 -0.07 -2.77 3.79
CA ASN A 180 -1.11 -1.85 3.35
C ASN A 180 -1.27 -0.70 4.35
N ASP A 181 -1.27 -1.02 5.64
CA ASP A 181 -1.40 -0.03 6.71
C ASP A 181 -0.18 0.90 6.79
N ILE A 182 1.03 0.35 6.69
CA ILE A 182 2.27 1.14 6.74
C ILE A 182 2.40 2.03 5.49
N ALA A 183 2.12 1.50 4.30
CA ALA A 183 2.13 2.28 3.07
C ALA A 183 1.09 3.42 3.12
N SER A 184 -0.13 3.14 3.56
CA SER A 184 -1.19 4.14 3.71
C SER A 184 -0.78 5.28 4.66
N LYS A 185 -0.21 4.93 5.83
CA LYS A 185 0.30 5.94 6.78
C LYS A 185 1.45 6.75 6.21
N ALA A 186 2.37 6.11 5.49
CA ALA A 186 3.51 6.78 4.85
C ALA A 186 3.04 7.80 3.80
N ILE A 187 2.01 7.47 3.03
CA ILE A 187 1.39 8.42 2.08
C ILE A 187 0.75 9.56 2.85
N SER A 188 -0.11 9.28 3.84
CA SER A 188 -0.76 10.34 4.63
C SER A 188 0.26 11.27 5.30
N ASP A 189 1.39 10.75 5.75
CA ASP A 189 2.49 11.56 6.27
C ASP A 189 3.04 12.51 5.17
N TRP A 190 3.25 12.03 3.95
CA TRP A 190 3.60 12.93 2.84
C TRP A 190 2.52 13.95 2.51
N GLU A 191 1.25 13.57 2.54
CA GLU A 191 0.13 14.49 2.30
C GLU A 191 0.10 15.63 3.33
N LEU A 192 0.38 15.33 4.60
CA LEU A 192 0.48 16.34 5.65
C LEU A 192 1.61 17.34 5.38
N LEU A 193 2.79 16.86 5.00
CA LEU A 193 3.90 17.74 4.65
C LEU A 193 3.58 18.59 3.40
N LEU A 194 2.98 17.98 2.36
CA LEU A 194 2.55 18.68 1.15
C LEU A 194 1.60 19.83 1.48
N ALA A 195 0.63 19.59 2.37
CA ALA A 195 -0.29 20.62 2.85
C ALA A 195 0.43 21.72 3.66
N GLU A 196 1.38 21.34 4.53
CA GLU A 196 2.18 22.28 5.34
C GLU A 196 2.99 23.24 4.46
N ILE A 197 3.56 22.75 3.36
CA ILE A 197 4.34 23.57 2.41
C ILE A 197 3.49 24.19 1.29
N GLY A 198 2.16 24.08 1.39
CA GLY A 198 1.21 24.79 0.53
C GLY A 198 0.93 24.16 -0.85
N ILE A 199 1.27 22.89 -1.05
CA ILE A 199 1.06 22.18 -2.31
C ILE A 199 -0.34 21.55 -2.32
N LYS A 200 -1.11 21.85 -3.37
CA LYS A 200 -2.41 21.24 -3.67
C LYS A 200 -2.28 20.42 -4.95
N TYR A 201 -2.80 19.21 -4.96
CA TYR A 201 -2.69 18.25 -6.05
C TYR A 201 -4.02 17.54 -6.30
#